data_AF-A0A534ZJB4-F1
#
_entry.id   AF-A0A534ZJB4-F1
#
_cell.length_a   1.000
_cell.length_b   1.000
_cell.length_c   1.000
_cell.angle_alpha   90.00
_cell.angle_beta   90.00
_cell.angle_gamma   90.00
#
_symmetry.space_group_name_H-M   'P 1'
#
loop_
_entity.id
_entity.type
_entity.pdbx_description
1 polymer ?
#
loop_
_entity_poly.entity_id
_entity_poly.type
_entity_poly.pdbx_seq_one_letter_code
_entity_poly.pdbx_strand_id
1 'polypeptide(L)'
;MSTRSKAWVFRRRIDIGGQFFTTGPCMDPDTVDACAERLGLSNGAPPVYLELSPPFSPAWIRRLEGVGALPVTDALRNRVAATPQADQRRFAWSVAKGVAQRARAAGFAGVVLMGLRFETATGEAYDAWQDDRIEPVAE
;
A
#
# COMPACT_ATOMS: atom_id res chain seq x y z
N MET A 1 12.29 -0.78 -18.03
CA MET A 1 11.04 -1.09 -18.77
C MET A 1 10.21 0.18 -18.90
N SER A 2 9.86 0.58 -20.12
CA SER A 2 9.09 1.81 -20.37
C SER A 2 7.65 1.70 -19.89
N THR A 3 6.99 2.82 -19.61
CA THR A 3 5.57 2.85 -19.18
C THR A 3 4.66 2.21 -20.23
N ARG A 4 4.98 2.36 -21.53
CA ARG A 4 4.27 1.70 -22.64
C ARG A 4 4.36 0.17 -22.57
N SER A 5 5.48 -0.41 -22.13
CA SER A 5 5.60 -1.86 -21.98
C SER A 5 4.76 -2.39 -20.81
N LYS A 6 4.59 -1.60 -19.74
CA LYS A 6 3.78 -1.97 -18.57
C LYS A 6 2.28 -1.96 -18.87
N ALA A 7 1.78 -0.93 -19.55
CA ALA A 7 0.39 -0.85 -19.98
C ALA A 7 0.02 -2.01 -20.94
N TRP A 8 0.91 -2.32 -21.88
CA TRP A 8 0.73 -3.44 -22.80
C TRP A 8 0.73 -4.81 -22.10
N VAL A 9 1.60 -5.04 -21.12
CA VAL A 9 1.59 -6.27 -20.30
C VAL A 9 0.30 -6.37 -19.47
N PHE A 10 -0.14 -5.27 -18.86
CA PHE A 10 -1.39 -5.24 -18.09
C PHE A 10 -2.59 -5.58 -18.98
N ARG A 11 -2.66 -5.01 -20.19
CA ARG A 11 -3.75 -5.30 -21.13
C ARG A 11 -3.81 -6.78 -21.52
N ARG A 12 -2.66 -7.40 -21.80
CA ARG A 12 -2.62 -8.85 -22.07
C ARG A 12 -3.14 -9.70 -20.92
N ARG A 13 -2.89 -9.29 -19.67
CA ARG A 13 -3.41 -9.99 -18.49
C ARG A 13 -4.93 -9.87 -18.38
N ILE A 14 -5.50 -8.75 -18.82
CA ILE A 14 -6.96 -8.58 -18.95
C ILE A 14 -7.48 -9.50 -20.07
N ASP A 15 -6.84 -9.48 -21.25
CA ASP A 15 -7.32 -10.22 -22.43
C ASP A 15 -7.31 -11.75 -22.22
N ILE A 16 -6.44 -12.28 -21.35
CA ILE A 16 -6.44 -13.71 -20.97
C ILE A 16 -7.49 -14.06 -19.90
N GLY A 17 -8.34 -13.12 -19.49
CA GLY A 17 -9.46 -13.35 -18.56
C GLY A 17 -9.12 -13.15 -17.09
N GLY A 18 -8.11 -12.33 -16.75
CA GLY A 18 -7.82 -11.99 -15.36
C GLY A 18 -9.03 -11.35 -14.66
N GLN A 19 -9.46 -11.94 -13.54
CA GLN A 19 -10.67 -11.50 -12.82
C GLN A 19 -10.42 -10.33 -11.86
N PHE A 20 -9.19 -10.19 -11.39
CA PHE A 20 -8.71 -9.06 -10.59
C PHE A 20 -7.17 -9.03 -10.64
N PHE A 21 -6.59 -7.93 -10.17
CA PHE A 21 -5.14 -7.80 -10.06
C PHE A 21 -4.74 -7.20 -8.72
N THR A 22 -3.50 -7.45 -8.31
CA THR A 22 -2.87 -6.80 -7.16
C THR A 22 -1.61 -6.06 -7.59
N THR A 23 -1.26 -5.02 -6.84
CA THR A 23 0.03 -4.31 -6.99
C THR A 23 1.12 -4.96 -6.14
N GLY A 24 2.35 -4.47 -6.20
CA GLY A 24 3.29 -4.74 -5.11
C GLY A 24 2.90 -4.01 -3.81
N PRO A 25 3.45 -4.40 -2.65
CA PRO A 25 3.11 -3.79 -1.36
C PRO A 25 3.39 -2.28 -1.34
N CYS A 26 2.41 -1.51 -0.90
CA CYS A 26 2.49 -0.09 -0.66
C CYS A 26 2.57 0.18 0.84
N MET A 27 3.49 1.06 1.21
CA MET A 27 3.70 1.49 2.60
C MET A 27 3.48 2.99 2.79
N ASP A 28 3.44 3.76 1.69
CA ASP A 28 3.51 5.22 1.70
C ASP A 28 2.33 5.82 0.91
N PRO A 29 1.46 6.62 1.57
CA PRO A 29 0.32 7.27 0.91
C PRO A 29 0.71 8.08 -0.33
N ASP A 30 1.87 8.75 -0.29
CA ASP A 30 2.31 9.67 -1.35
C ASP A 30 2.67 8.95 -2.65
N THR A 31 2.79 7.62 -2.61
CA THR A 31 3.18 6.80 -3.76
C THR A 31 1.99 6.18 -4.49
N VAL A 32 0.79 6.28 -3.90
CA VAL A 32 -0.43 5.61 -4.39
C VAL A 32 -0.87 6.18 -5.73
N ASP A 33 -0.89 7.50 -5.90
CA ASP A 33 -1.38 8.14 -7.13
C ASP A 33 -0.50 7.81 -8.33
N ALA A 34 0.83 7.92 -8.16
CA ALA A 34 1.78 7.56 -9.20
C ALA A 34 1.65 6.06 -9.58
N CYS A 35 1.28 5.21 -8.63
CA CYS A 35 0.98 3.80 -8.90
C CYS A 35 -0.31 3.65 -9.73
N ALA A 36 -1.40 4.32 -9.32
CA ALA A 36 -2.68 4.30 -10.01
C ALA A 36 -2.58 4.84 -11.44
N GLU A 37 -1.91 5.98 -11.63
CA GLU A 37 -1.66 6.59 -12.94
C GLU A 37 -0.91 5.64 -13.86
N ARG A 38 0.15 5.01 -13.36
CA ARG A 38 0.96 4.05 -14.12
C ARG A 38 0.16 2.81 -14.52
N LEU A 39 -0.82 2.41 -13.71
CA LEU A 39 -1.71 1.27 -14.01
C LEU A 39 -2.83 1.66 -14.98
N GLY A 40 -3.12 2.96 -15.13
CA GLY A 40 -4.23 3.44 -15.94
C GLY A 40 -5.55 2.89 -15.45
N LEU A 41 -5.78 2.95 -14.12
CA LEU A 41 -7.01 2.46 -13.51
C LEU A 41 -8.23 3.06 -14.22
N SER A 42 -9.18 2.21 -14.60
CA SER A 42 -10.38 2.62 -15.32
C SER A 42 -11.55 1.73 -14.92
N ASN A 43 -12.77 2.29 -14.95
CA ASN A 43 -13.99 1.62 -14.51
C ASN A 43 -14.41 0.42 -15.38
N GLY A 44 -13.79 0.22 -16.54
CA GLY A 44 -14.06 -0.90 -17.46
C GLY A 44 -13.06 -2.05 -17.36
N ALA A 45 -12.01 -1.92 -16.54
CA ALA A 45 -11.03 -2.98 -16.32
C ALA A 45 -11.41 -3.85 -15.11
N PRO A 46 -10.89 -5.09 -15.01
CA PRO A 46 -11.02 -5.89 -13.79
C PRO A 46 -10.50 -5.12 -12.56
N PRO A 47 -11.09 -5.33 -11.37
CA PRO A 47 -10.71 -4.61 -10.17
C PRO A 47 -9.23 -4.81 -9.84
N VAL A 48 -8.57 -3.71 -9.47
CA VAL A 48 -7.19 -3.73 -8.98
C VAL A 48 -7.20 -3.40 -7.50
N TYR A 49 -6.57 -4.25 -6.70
CA TYR A 49 -6.37 -4.04 -5.27
C TYR A 49 -4.94 -3.58 -5.00
N LEU A 50 -4.79 -2.61 -4.12
CA LEU A 50 -3.46 -2.17 -3.68
C LEU A 50 -3.00 -3.12 -2.56
N GLU A 51 -1.88 -3.81 -2.74
CA GLU A 51 -1.26 -4.52 -1.62
C GLU A 51 -0.75 -3.49 -0.62
N LEU A 52 -0.98 -3.73 0.66
CA LEU A 52 -0.67 -2.80 1.74
C LEU A 52 0.15 -3.48 2.81
N SER A 53 1.24 -2.84 3.22
CA SER A 53 2.02 -3.23 4.39
C SER A 53 2.27 -2.00 5.27
N PRO A 54 2.05 -2.06 6.59
CA PRO A 54 2.40 -0.96 7.48
C PRO A 54 3.93 -0.78 7.56
N PRO A 55 4.47 0.45 7.53
CA PRO A 55 5.90 0.73 7.63
C PRO A 55 6.40 0.63 9.08
N PHE A 56 6.36 -0.57 9.67
CA PHE A 56 6.63 -0.76 11.11
C PHE A 56 7.99 -0.28 11.61
N SER A 57 9.00 -0.22 10.74
CA SER A 57 10.34 0.25 11.11
C SER A 57 11.18 0.55 9.86
N PRO A 58 12.30 1.29 9.99
CA PRO A 58 13.22 1.51 8.86
C PRO A 58 13.80 0.21 8.28
N ALA A 59 14.04 -0.80 9.14
CA ALA A 59 14.53 -2.10 8.69
C ALA A 59 13.45 -2.88 7.91
N TRP A 60 12.20 -2.78 8.34
CA TRP A 60 11.06 -3.39 7.66
C TRP A 60 10.84 -2.79 6.27
N ILE A 61 10.88 -1.46 6.17
CA ILE A 61 10.76 -0.74 4.89
C ILE A 61 11.82 -1.25 3.90
N ARG A 62 13.10 -1.23 4.30
CA ARG A 62 14.21 -1.69 3.44
C ARG A 62 14.02 -3.15 2.98
N ARG A 63 13.55 -4.02 3.87
CA ARG A 63 13.26 -5.42 3.55
C ARG A 63 12.17 -5.53 2.48
N LEU A 64 11.06 -4.82 2.66
CA LEU A 64 9.93 -4.89 1.73
C LEU A 64 10.27 -4.32 0.35
N GLU A 65 11.06 -3.25 0.29
CA GLU A 65 11.56 -2.71 -0.98
C GLU A 65 12.47 -3.70 -1.70
N GLY A 66 13.29 -4.43 -0.95
CA GLY A 66 14.14 -5.50 -1.49
C GLY A 66 13.35 -6.66 -2.13
N VAL A 67 12.06 -6.82 -1.81
CA VAL A 67 11.18 -7.85 -2.41
C VAL A 67 10.16 -7.27 -3.39
N GLY A 68 10.28 -5.99 -3.76
CA GLY A 68 9.48 -5.36 -4.81
C GLY A 68 8.31 -4.50 -4.33
N ALA A 69 8.29 -4.09 -3.06
CA ALA A 69 7.37 -3.05 -2.60
C ALA A 69 7.61 -1.72 -3.30
N LEU A 70 6.58 -0.87 -3.33
CA LEU A 70 6.69 0.49 -3.85
C LEU A 70 7.69 1.29 -3.00
N PRO A 71 8.58 2.08 -3.62
CA PRO A 71 9.58 2.85 -2.89
C PRO A 71 8.94 3.85 -1.92
N VAL A 72 9.37 3.85 -0.67
CA VAL A 72 8.94 4.83 0.33
C VAL A 72 9.71 6.14 0.17
N THR A 73 9.01 7.27 0.29
CA THR A 73 9.59 8.61 0.23
C THR A 73 10.56 8.86 1.40
N ASP A 74 11.53 9.75 1.21
CA ASP A 74 12.44 10.15 2.29
C ASP A 74 11.69 10.82 3.44
N ALA A 75 10.61 11.55 3.14
CA ALA A 75 9.75 12.17 4.14
C ALA A 75 9.16 11.12 5.11
N LEU A 76 8.53 10.07 4.58
CA LEU A 76 7.99 9.00 5.43
C LEU A 76 9.09 8.21 6.13
N ARG A 77 10.22 7.91 5.47
CA ARG A 77 11.36 7.24 6.11
C ARG A 77 11.85 8.01 7.33
N ASN A 78 12.03 9.31 7.20
CA ASN A 78 12.51 10.17 8.27
C ASN A 78 11.50 10.22 9.42
N ARG A 79 10.21 10.30 9.13
CA ARG A 79 9.14 10.22 10.15
C ARG A 79 9.16 8.89 10.91
N VAL A 80 9.26 7.77 10.21
CA VAL A 80 9.34 6.43 10.83
C VAL A 80 10.60 6.32 11.70
N ALA A 81 11.75 6.81 11.22
CA ALA A 81 13.00 6.78 11.98
C ALA A 81 12.98 7.69 13.23
N ALA A 82 12.30 8.84 13.15
CA ALA A 82 12.14 9.78 14.26
C ALA A 82 11.07 9.36 15.28
N THR A 83 10.18 8.43 14.93
CA THR A 83 9.12 7.97 15.82
C THR A 83 9.70 7.08 16.93
N PRO A 84 9.43 7.36 18.22
CA PRO A 84 9.87 6.50 19.32
C PRO A 84 9.42 5.06 19.13
N GLN A 85 10.26 4.09 19.50
CA GLN A 85 10.00 2.67 19.25
C GLN A 85 8.65 2.19 19.82
N ALA A 86 8.24 2.72 20.99
CA ALA A 86 6.96 2.41 21.62
C ALA A 86 5.75 2.84 20.77
N ASP A 87 5.91 3.90 19.96
CA ASP A 87 4.84 4.50 19.16
C ASP A 87 4.85 4.06 17.69
N GLN A 88 5.95 3.45 17.22
CA GLN A 88 6.13 3.05 15.81
C GLN A 88 5.00 2.16 15.30
N ARG A 89 4.48 1.25 16.13
CA ARG A 89 3.36 0.37 15.75
C ARG A 89 2.09 1.16 15.47
N ARG A 90 1.72 2.04 16.39
CA ARG A 90 0.55 2.90 16.24
C ARG A 90 0.71 3.83 15.03
N PHE A 91 1.88 4.43 14.87
CA PHE A 91 2.19 5.28 13.73
C PHE A 91 2.09 4.52 12.40
N ALA A 92 2.63 3.30 12.31
CA ALA A 92 2.55 2.50 11.10
C ALA A 92 1.11 2.17 10.70
N TRP A 93 0.22 1.93 11.66
CA TRP A 93 -1.21 1.73 11.37
C TRP A 93 -1.92 3.02 10.94
N SER A 94 -1.55 4.17 11.51
CA SER A 94 -2.00 5.48 11.03
C SER A 94 -1.59 5.70 9.56
N VAL A 95 -0.35 5.35 9.20
CA VAL A 95 0.11 5.42 7.81
C VAL A 95 -0.66 4.44 6.91
N ALA A 96 -0.87 3.20 7.36
CA ALA A 96 -1.65 2.20 6.62
C ALA A 96 -3.09 2.68 6.34
N LYS A 97 -3.75 3.31 7.32
CA LYS A 97 -5.07 3.92 7.09
C LYS A 97 -5.01 5.03 6.03
N GLY A 98 -3.97 5.87 6.07
CA GLY A 98 -3.72 6.89 5.03
C GLY A 98 -3.56 6.28 3.64
N VAL A 99 -2.78 5.20 3.51
CA VAL A 99 -2.61 4.46 2.24
C VAL A 99 -3.96 3.94 1.75
N ALA A 100 -4.76 3.33 2.62
CA ALA A 100 -6.07 2.77 2.25
C ALA A 100 -7.06 3.86 1.81
N GLN A 101 -7.06 5.01 2.48
CA GLN A 101 -7.88 6.15 2.07
C GLN A 101 -7.46 6.68 0.69
N ARG A 102 -6.14 6.88 0.48
CA ARG A 102 -5.63 7.33 -0.82
C ARG A 102 -5.91 6.30 -1.91
N ALA A 103 -5.79 5.01 -1.63
CA ALA A 103 -6.09 3.94 -2.59
C ALA A 103 -7.54 4.01 -3.06
N ARG A 104 -8.48 4.21 -2.14
CA ARG A 104 -9.89 4.39 -2.49
C ARG A 104 -10.10 5.63 -3.35
N ALA A 105 -9.49 6.75 -3.00
CA ALA A 105 -9.59 8.00 -3.76
C ALA A 105 -9.00 7.87 -5.18
N ALA A 106 -7.91 7.10 -5.33
CA ALA A 106 -7.23 6.85 -6.60
C ALA A 106 -7.94 5.81 -7.49
N GLY A 107 -9.04 5.20 -7.04
CA GLY A 107 -9.83 4.26 -7.85
C GLY A 107 -9.43 2.79 -7.73
N PHE A 108 -8.63 2.41 -6.73
CA PHE A 108 -8.44 0.99 -6.40
C PHE A 108 -9.74 0.40 -5.84
N ALA A 109 -9.98 -0.89 -6.10
CA ALA A 109 -11.15 -1.61 -5.60
C ALA A 109 -11.09 -1.84 -4.08
N GLY A 110 -9.90 -1.75 -3.49
CA GLY A 110 -9.64 -1.89 -2.07
C GLY A 110 -8.17 -2.13 -1.78
N VAL A 111 -7.86 -2.51 -0.54
CA VAL A 111 -6.52 -2.90 -0.11
C VAL A 111 -6.47 -4.37 0.29
N VAL A 112 -5.32 -5.00 0.10
CA VAL A 112 -5.02 -6.34 0.60
C VAL A 112 -3.85 -6.24 1.57
N LEU A 113 -4.05 -6.61 2.83
CA LEU A 113 -2.96 -6.64 3.81
C LEU A 113 -1.96 -7.76 3.46
N MET A 114 -0.69 -7.40 3.31
CA MET A 114 0.37 -8.30 2.84
C MET A 114 1.63 -8.20 3.70
N GLY A 115 2.42 -9.27 3.69
CA GLY A 115 3.70 -9.32 4.40
C GLY A 115 3.57 -9.41 5.94
N LEU A 116 2.38 -9.75 6.45
CA LEU A 116 2.10 -9.83 7.88
C LEU A 116 2.03 -11.29 8.34
N ARG A 117 2.31 -11.52 9.63
CA ARG A 117 1.93 -12.79 10.26
C ARG A 117 0.41 -12.88 10.34
N PHE A 118 -0.11 -14.10 10.36
CA PHE A 118 -1.54 -14.35 10.40
C PHE A 118 -2.22 -13.68 11.60
N GLU A 119 -1.59 -13.72 12.76
CA GLU A 119 -2.11 -13.12 14.01
C GLU A 119 -2.12 -11.60 13.94
N THR A 120 -1.12 -10.99 13.28
CA THR A 120 -1.10 -9.54 13.03
C THR A 120 -2.22 -9.15 12.06
N ALA A 121 -2.44 -9.94 11.01
CA ALA A 121 -3.44 -9.63 9.98
C ALA A 121 -4.89 -9.80 10.49
N THR A 122 -5.14 -10.76 11.39
CA THR A 122 -6.48 -11.07 11.87
C THR A 122 -6.82 -10.47 13.24
N GLY A 123 -5.82 -10.18 14.08
CA GLY A 123 -5.98 -9.55 15.39
C GLY A 123 -5.61 -8.07 15.36
N GLU A 124 -4.30 -7.77 15.42
CA GLU A 124 -3.79 -6.40 15.54
C GLU A 124 -4.32 -5.45 14.47
N ALA A 125 -4.40 -5.91 13.21
CA ALA A 125 -4.93 -5.12 12.12
C ALA A 125 -6.42 -4.80 12.29
N TYR A 126 -7.22 -5.75 12.78
CA TYR A 126 -8.64 -5.54 13.05
C TYR A 126 -8.82 -4.46 14.13
N ASP A 127 -8.11 -4.62 15.25
CA ASP A 127 -8.15 -3.67 16.37
C ASP A 127 -7.73 -2.28 15.92
N ALA A 128 -6.64 -2.19 15.16
CA ALA A 128 -6.17 -0.91 14.62
C ALA A 128 -7.17 -0.27 13.65
N TRP A 129 -7.85 -1.07 12.81
CA TRP A 129 -8.82 -0.56 11.84
C TRP A 129 -10.07 0.02 12.51
N GLN A 130 -10.49 -0.56 13.63
CA GLN A 130 -11.66 -0.15 14.42
C GLN A 130 -11.34 0.88 15.52
N ASP A 131 -10.05 1.17 15.78
CA ASP A 131 -9.67 2.20 16.75
C ASP A 131 -9.69 3.59 16.10
N ASP A 132 -10.72 4.38 16.41
CA ASP A 132 -10.89 5.77 15.95
C ASP A 132 -9.78 6.71 16.46
N ARG A 133 -9.05 6.33 17.51
CA ARG A 133 -7.90 7.11 18.02
C ARG A 133 -6.66 6.93 17.15
N ILE A 134 -6.67 5.96 16.24
CA ILE A 134 -5.64 5.81 15.20
C ILE A 134 -6.20 6.46 13.95
N GLU A 135 -6.01 7.76 13.84
CA GLU A 135 -6.39 8.51 12.65
C GLU A 135 -5.41 8.22 11.50
N PRO A 136 -5.85 8.26 10.23
CA PRO A 136 -4.95 8.26 9.09
C PRO A 136 -3.97 9.43 9.19
N VAL A 137 -2.72 9.23 8.74
CA VAL A 137 -1.78 10.35 8.66
C VAL A 137 -2.36 11.43 7.73
N ALA A 138 -2.41 12.68 8.22
CA ALA A 138 -2.74 13.83 7.40
C ALA A 138 -1.64 14.09 6.37
N GLU A 139 -2.05 14.50 5.16
CA GLU A 139 -1.17 15.04 4.10
C GLU A 139 -0.47 16.33 4.55
#